data_AF-D3B5U8-F1
#
_entry.id   AF-D3B5U8-F1
#
_cell.length_a   1.000
_cell.length_b   1.000
_cell.length_c   1.000
_cell.angle_alpha   90.00
_cell.angle_beta   90.00
_cell.angle_gamma   90.00
#
_symmetry.space_group_name_H-M   'P 1'
#
loop_
_entity.id
_entity.type
_entity.pdbx_description
1 polymer ?
#
loop_
_entity_poly.entity_id
_entity_poly.type
_entity_poly.pdbx_seq_one_letter_code
_entity_poly.pdbx_strand_id
1 'polypeptide(L)'
;MQNTAEKEEFKNYLEKCGVVDAITKVLVGLYEESEKPSDALEFIKRHLGNSAGIDVEALKQENAELKAEVGALTQRIEELSKKLEAVQKAQNSTATTTTTTRIVIEFYFVILINWIVQYKSTTTLVCSIYC
;
A
#
# COMPACT_ATOMS: atom_id res chain seq x y z
N MET A 1 -13.44 -44.14 -44.21
CA MET A 1 -14.34 -42.98 -44.25
C MET A 1 -14.07 -42.16 -43.01
N GLN A 2 -13.64 -40.91 -43.15
CA GLN A 2 -13.38 -40.04 -42.00
C GLN A 2 -14.68 -39.83 -41.21
N ASN A 3 -14.63 -40.07 -39.90
CA ASN A 3 -15.75 -39.94 -38.96
C ASN A 3 -16.40 -38.56 -39.11
N THR A 4 -17.57 -38.53 -39.74
CA THR A 4 -18.36 -37.30 -39.92
C THR A 4 -18.89 -36.78 -38.59
N ALA A 5 -19.16 -37.68 -37.64
CA ALA A 5 -19.60 -37.35 -36.28
C ALA A 5 -18.55 -36.55 -35.50
N GLU A 6 -17.27 -36.96 -35.53
CA GLU A 6 -16.19 -36.24 -34.85
C GLU A 6 -15.95 -34.83 -35.45
N LYS A 7 -16.09 -34.70 -36.77
CA LYS A 7 -15.98 -33.39 -37.46
C LYS A 7 -17.12 -32.44 -37.08
N GLU A 8 -18.33 -32.96 -36.96
CA GLU A 8 -19.51 -32.18 -36.57
C GLU A 8 -19.45 -31.74 -35.11
N GLU A 9 -18.97 -32.61 -34.22
CA GLU A 9 -18.73 -32.29 -32.82
C GLU A 9 -17.66 -31.20 -32.65
N PHE A 10 -16.55 -31.30 -33.39
CA PHE A 10 -15.51 -30.27 -33.39
C PHE A 10 -16.01 -28.91 -33.90
N LYS A 11 -16.84 -28.91 -34.96
CA LYS A 11 -17.47 -27.69 -35.46
C LYS A 11 -18.40 -27.06 -34.41
N ASN A 12 -19.26 -27.87 -33.79
CA ASN A 12 -20.16 -27.41 -32.72
C ASN A 12 -19.38 -26.86 -31.51
N TYR A 13 -18.23 -27.44 -31.19
CA TYR A 13 -17.33 -26.93 -30.15
C TYR A 13 -16.81 -25.52 -30.49
N LEU A 14 -16.30 -25.32 -31.71
CA LEU A 14 -15.78 -24.01 -32.14
C LEU A 14 -16.88 -22.93 -32.21
N GLU A 15 -18.08 -23.31 -32.62
CA GLU A 15 -19.25 -22.42 -32.63
C GLU A 15 -19.67 -22.05 -31.20
N LYS A 16 -19.74 -23.01 -30.28
CA LYS A 16 -20.05 -22.75 -28.86
C LYS A 16 -19.02 -21.87 -28.17
N CYS A 17 -17.73 -22.03 -28.49
CA CYS A 17 -16.66 -21.19 -27.96
C CYS A 17 -16.57 -19.81 -28.64
N GLY A 18 -17.38 -19.53 -29.65
CA GLY A 18 -17.38 -18.23 -30.35
C GLY A 18 -16.15 -18.01 -31.27
N VAL A 19 -15.34 -19.05 -31.52
CA VAL A 19 -14.14 -18.95 -32.36
C VAL A 19 -14.51 -18.63 -33.80
N VAL A 20 -15.59 -19.23 -34.30
CA VAL A 20 -16.10 -19.00 -35.66
C VAL A 20 -16.56 -17.55 -35.84
N ASP A 21 -17.26 -16.99 -34.85
CA ASP A 21 -17.73 -15.60 -34.87
C ASP A 21 -16.56 -14.60 -34.81
N ALA A 22 -15.57 -14.86 -33.96
CA ALA A 22 -14.36 -14.04 -33.87
C ALA A 22 -13.58 -14.01 -35.19
N ILE A 23 -13.34 -15.18 -35.81
CA ILE A 23 -12.64 -15.26 -37.10
C ILE A 23 -13.46 -14.56 -38.20
N THR A 24 -14.78 -14.73 -38.20
CA THR A 24 -15.66 -14.09 -39.20
C THR A 24 -15.57 -12.57 -39.11
N LYS A 25 -15.60 -11.99 -37.91
CA LYS A 25 -15.46 -10.54 -37.71
C LYS A 25 -14.12 -9.98 -38.21
N VAL A 26 -13.02 -10.70 -37.95
CA VAL A 26 -11.68 -10.30 -38.45
C VAL A 26 -11.63 -10.33 -39.99
N LEU A 27 -12.23 -11.35 -40.61
CA LEU A 27 -12.29 -11.46 -42.07
C LEU A 27 -13.17 -10.39 -42.72
N VAL A 28 -14.30 -10.04 -42.08
CA VAL A 28 -15.15 -8.93 -42.54
C VAL A 28 -14.41 -7.60 -42.42
N GLY A 29 -13.71 -7.35 -41.31
CA GLY A 29 -12.89 -6.13 -41.15
C GLY A 29 -11.81 -6.00 -42.22
N LEU A 30 -11.16 -7.11 -42.60
CA LEU A 30 -10.18 -7.14 -43.69
C LEU A 30 -10.81 -6.91 -45.07
N TYR A 31 -12.09 -7.27 -45.24
CA TYR A 31 -12.83 -7.02 -46.49
C TYR A 31 -13.30 -5.56 -46.61
N GLU A 32 -13.61 -4.92 -45.48
CA GLU A 32 -14.10 -3.54 -45.42
C GLU A 32 -12.97 -2.48 -45.49
N GLU A 33 -11.72 -2.84 -45.20
CA GLU A 33 -10.58 -1.94 -45.36
C GLU A 33 -10.30 -1.60 -46.83
N SER A 34 -10.34 -0.29 -47.14
CA SER A 34 -10.18 0.25 -48.50
C SER A 34 -8.74 0.18 -49.04
N GLU A 35 -7.73 0.07 -48.17
CA GLU A 35 -6.34 -0.24 -48.55
C GLU A 35 -5.96 -1.60 -47.98
N LYS A 36 -5.92 -2.62 -48.85
CA LYS A 36 -5.57 -3.98 -48.44
C LYS A 36 -4.14 -3.98 -47.88
N PRO A 37 -3.93 -4.33 -46.61
CA PRO A 37 -2.59 -4.32 -46.03
C PRO A 37 -1.68 -5.26 -46.83
N SER A 38 -0.45 -4.82 -47.09
CA SER A 38 0.54 -5.61 -47.85
C SER A 38 0.84 -6.96 -47.21
N ASP A 39 0.61 -7.09 -45.90
CA ASP A 39 0.68 -8.35 -45.15
C ASP A 39 -0.64 -8.63 -44.41
N ALA A 40 -1.51 -9.42 -45.04
CA ALA A 40 -2.78 -9.86 -44.46
C ALA A 40 -2.59 -10.76 -43.21
N LEU A 41 -1.45 -11.46 -43.07
CA LEU A 41 -1.19 -12.31 -41.91
C LEU A 41 -0.91 -11.47 -40.66
N GLU A 42 -0.22 -10.33 -40.80
CA GLU A 42 0.01 -9.42 -39.69
C GLU A 42 -1.31 -8.81 -39.18
N PHE A 43 -2.19 -8.41 -40.10
CA PHE A 43 -3.52 -7.88 -39.77
C PHE A 43 -4.34 -8.87 -38.93
N ILE A 44 -4.41 -10.12 -39.38
CA ILE A 44 -5.15 -11.19 -38.72
C ILE A 44 -4.58 -11.47 -37.33
N LYS A 45 -3.25 -11.53 -37.17
CA LYS A 45 -2.60 -11.75 -35.86
C LYS A 45 -2.92 -10.64 -34.86
N ARG A 46 -2.89 -9.39 -35.30
CA ARG A 46 -3.19 -8.23 -34.44
C ARG A 46 -4.66 -8.20 -34.04
N HIS A 47 -5.56 -8.41 -35.00
CA HIS A 47 -6.99 -8.37 -34.73
C HIS A 47 -7.51 -9.58 -33.94
N LEU A 48 -6.92 -10.78 -34.09
CA LEU A 48 -7.23 -11.93 -33.24
C LEU A 48 -6.75 -11.74 -31.80
N GLY A 49 -5.59 -11.11 -31.62
CA GLY A 49 -5.09 -10.72 -30.30
C GLY A 49 -6.05 -9.79 -29.56
N ASN A 50 -6.62 -8.83 -30.29
CA ASN A 50 -7.61 -7.90 -29.73
C ASN A 50 -9.02 -8.48 -29.64
N SER A 51 -9.43 -9.39 -30.55
CA SER A 51 -10.77 -9.99 -30.56
C SER A 51 -10.98 -11.00 -29.44
N ALA A 52 -9.91 -11.49 -28.80
CA ALA A 52 -9.99 -12.30 -27.58
C ALA A 52 -10.48 -11.48 -26.36
N GLY A 53 -10.82 -10.20 -26.53
CA GLY A 53 -11.31 -9.32 -25.46
C GLY A 53 -10.21 -8.83 -24.53
N ILE A 54 -8.95 -9.15 -24.83
CA ILE A 54 -7.78 -8.74 -24.07
C ILE A 54 -7.14 -7.59 -24.86
N ASP A 55 -7.52 -6.36 -24.51
CA ASP A 55 -6.83 -5.18 -25.01
C ASP A 55 -5.47 -5.10 -24.31
N VAL A 56 -4.48 -5.74 -24.93
CA VAL A 56 -3.10 -5.82 -24.41
C VAL A 56 -2.48 -4.43 -24.25
N GLU A 57 -2.88 -3.44 -25.06
CA GLU A 57 -2.38 -2.08 -24.96
C GLU A 57 -3.02 -1.35 -23.77
N ALA A 58 -4.33 -1.49 -23.56
CA ALA A 58 -4.99 -0.99 -22.35
C ALA A 58 -4.41 -1.63 -21.07
N LEU A 59 -4.14 -2.94 -21.07
CA LEU A 59 -3.54 -3.64 -19.93
C LEU A 59 -2.08 -3.22 -19.67
N LYS A 60 -1.33 -2.87 -20.71
CA LYS A 60 0.03 -2.31 -20.54
C LYS A 60 -0.04 -0.90 -19.95
N GLN A 61 -0.98 -0.09 -20.41
CA GLN A 61 -1.19 1.27 -19.89
C GLN A 61 -1.60 1.22 -18.41
N GLU A 62 -2.59 0.39 -18.07
CA GLU A 62 -3.04 0.18 -16.69
C GLU A 62 -1.88 -0.32 -15.80
N ASN A 63 -1.06 -1.25 -16.28
CA ASN A 63 0.14 -1.69 -15.55
C ASN A 63 1.15 -0.56 -15.32
N ALA A 64 1.34 0.34 -16.29
CA ALA A 64 2.24 1.47 -16.14
C ALA A 64 1.70 2.48 -15.12
N GLU A 65 0.41 2.78 -15.17
CA GLU A 65 -0.28 3.66 -14.23
C GLU A 65 -0.26 3.10 -12.81
N LEU A 66 -0.59 1.82 -12.61
CA LEU A 66 -0.53 1.14 -11.31
C LEU A 66 0.89 1.14 -10.73
N LYS A 67 1.92 0.90 -11.55
CA LYS A 67 3.32 0.97 -11.08
C LYS A 67 3.71 2.38 -10.65
N ALA A 68 3.25 3.41 -11.35
CA ALA A 68 3.49 4.79 -10.96
C ALA A 68 2.79 5.14 -9.63
N GLU A 69 1.55 4.70 -9.45
CA GLU A 69 0.78 4.90 -8.22
C GLU A 69 1.44 4.20 -7.02
N VAL A 70 1.85 2.94 -7.19
CA VAL A 70 2.58 2.20 -6.15
C VAL A 70 3.87 2.93 -5.76
N GLY A 71 4.62 3.47 -6.72
CA GLY A 71 5.81 4.27 -6.44
C GLY A 71 5.50 5.53 -5.60
N ALA A 72 4.47 6.28 -5.99
CA ALA A 72 4.04 7.49 -5.28
C ALA A 72 3.51 7.19 -3.87
N LEU A 73 2.73 6.12 -3.70
CA LEU A 73 2.23 5.68 -2.40
C LEU A 73 3.37 5.22 -1.49
N THR A 74 4.34 4.48 -2.03
CA THR A 74 5.52 4.03 -1.25
C THR A 74 6.34 5.22 -0.75
N GLN A 75 6.56 6.24 -1.59
CA GLN A 75 7.23 7.47 -1.18
C GLN A 75 6.46 8.21 -0.07
N ARG A 76 5.13 8.30 -0.18
CA ARG A 76 4.29 8.90 0.88
C ARG A 76 4.37 8.12 2.18
N ILE A 77 4.38 6.79 2.12
CA ILE A 77 4.54 5.95 3.32
C ILE A 77 5.90 6.21 3.98
N GLU A 78 6.98 6.29 3.21
CA GLU A 78 8.32 6.61 3.74
C GLU A 78 8.40 8.02 4.35
N GLU A 79 7.75 9.01 3.74
CA GLU A 79 7.70 10.36 4.32
C GLU A 79 6.92 10.39 5.63
N LEU A 80 5.77 9.73 5.66
CA LEU A 80 4.91 9.68 6.84
C LEU A 80 5.55 8.88 7.97
N SER A 81 6.23 7.78 7.67
CA SER A 81 6.97 7.01 8.67
C SER A 81 8.10 7.83 9.29
N LYS A 82 8.90 8.54 8.48
CA LYS A 82 9.93 9.47 8.99
C LYS A 82 9.34 10.57 9.87
N LYS A 83 8.20 11.15 9.48
CA LYS A 83 7.50 12.17 10.28
C LYS A 83 7.02 11.60 11.61
N LEU A 84 6.46 10.39 11.62
CA LEU A 84 6.04 9.71 12.84
C LEU A 84 7.21 9.43 13.77
N GLU A 85 8.33 8.91 13.25
CA GLU A 85 9.53 8.68 14.04
C GLU A 85 10.07 9.98 14.67
N ALA A 86 10.07 11.08 13.92
CA ALA A 86 10.48 12.39 14.42
C ALA A 86 9.56 12.89 15.55
N VAL A 87 8.25 12.75 15.40
CA VAL A 87 7.26 13.11 16.43
C VAL A 87 7.42 12.23 17.68
N GLN A 88 7.58 10.92 17.51
CA GLN A 88 7.78 9.97 18.61
C GLN A 88 9.05 10.31 19.40
N LYS A 89 10.14 10.66 18.71
CA LYS A 89 11.41 11.06 19.35
C LYS A 89 11.26 12.37 20.13
N ALA A 90 10.47 13.32 19.62
CA ALA A 90 10.18 14.58 20.31
C ALA A 90 9.24 14.40 21.53
N GLN A 91 8.30 13.47 21.48
CA GLN A 91 7.43 13.17 22.61
C GLN A 91 8.14 12.37 23.70
N ASN A 92 9.03 11.44 23.33
CA ASN A 92 9.77 10.64 24.31
C ASN A 92 10.80 11.48 25.09
N SER A 93 11.39 12.52 24.49
CA SER A 93 12.32 13.41 25.19
C SER A 93 11.60 14.39 26.14
N THR A 94 10.41 14.86 25.77
CA THR A 94 9.61 15.77 26.61
C THR A 94 8.93 15.06 27.79
N ALA A 95 8.45 13.83 27.58
CA ALA A 95 7.80 13.04 28.63
C ALA A 95 8.77 12.52 29.71
N THR A 96 9.98 12.07 29.33
CA THR A 96 10.97 11.55 30.27
C THR A 96 11.61 12.67 31.11
N THR A 97 11.91 13.82 30.53
CA THR A 97 12.54 14.94 31.25
C THR A 97 11.58 15.59 32.26
N THR A 98 10.29 15.74 31.89
CA THR A 98 9.25 16.35 32.76
C THR A 98 8.87 15.43 33.92
N THR A 99 8.78 14.12 33.67
CA THR A 99 8.47 13.13 34.73
C THR A 99 9.64 12.98 35.69
N THR A 100 10.88 12.98 35.18
CA THR A 100 12.09 12.87 36.02
C THR A 100 12.22 14.09 36.92
N THR A 101 12.14 15.32 36.38
CA THR A 101 12.20 16.56 37.20
C THR A 101 11.10 16.63 38.25
N ARG A 102 9.87 16.23 37.90
CA ARG A 102 8.75 16.17 38.86
C ARG A 102 9.03 15.19 40.01
N ILE A 103 9.55 13.99 39.73
CA ILE A 103 9.89 13.00 40.77
C ILE A 103 11.00 13.51 41.68
N VAL A 104 12.08 14.11 41.15
CA VAL A 104 13.17 14.61 42.02
C VAL A 104 12.69 15.77 42.89
N ILE A 105 11.89 16.69 42.37
CA ILE A 105 11.36 17.82 43.15
C ILE A 105 10.48 17.30 44.31
N GLU A 106 9.59 16.34 44.05
CA GLU A 106 8.78 15.68 45.09
C GLU A 106 9.66 14.99 46.14
N PHE A 107 10.71 14.30 45.71
CA PHE A 107 11.65 13.62 46.62
C PHE A 107 12.41 14.62 47.51
N TYR A 108 12.91 15.72 46.94
CA TYR A 108 13.57 16.79 47.69
C TYR A 108 12.61 17.49 48.65
N PHE A 109 11.35 17.70 48.26
CA PHE A 109 10.33 18.32 49.10
C PHE A 109 9.99 17.45 50.33
N VAL A 110 9.82 16.14 50.14
CA VAL A 110 9.60 15.18 51.24
C VAL A 110 10.80 15.13 52.18
N ILE A 111 12.02 15.09 51.65
CA ILE A 111 13.25 15.13 52.46
C ILE A 111 13.34 16.44 53.26
N LEU A 112 13.04 17.58 52.63
CA LEU A 112 13.07 18.89 53.28
C LEU A 112 12.04 19.00 54.42
N ILE A 113 10.81 18.52 54.20
CA ILE A 113 9.77 18.49 55.24
C ILE A 113 10.24 17.60 56.41
N ASN A 114 10.78 16.42 56.12
CA ASN A 114 11.28 15.52 57.15
C ASN A 114 12.42 16.17 57.96
N TRP A 115 13.36 16.83 57.27
CA TRP A 115 14.46 17.56 57.90
C TRP A 115 13.97 18.71 58.80
N ILE A 116 12.98 19.50 58.35
CA ILE A 116 12.38 20.58 59.16
C ILE A 116 11.68 20.01 60.41
N VAL A 117 10.97 18.88 60.28
CA VAL A 117 10.30 18.21 61.41
C VAL A 117 11.33 17.71 62.44
N GLN A 118 12.43 17.10 61.98
CA GLN A 118 13.51 16.64 62.85
C GLN A 118 14.28 17.79 63.50
N TYR A 119 14.52 18.89 62.77
CA TYR A 119 15.16 20.10 63.29
C TYR A 119 14.31 20.75 64.38
N LYS A 120 12.99 20.85 64.16
CA LYS A 120 12.07 21.43 65.15
C LYS A 120 11.98 20.53 66.40
N SER A 121 11.88 19.21 66.23
CA SER A 121 11.86 18.23 67.33
C SER A 121 13.12 18.36 68.22
N THR A 122 14.29 18.48 67.61
CA THR A 122 15.56 18.64 68.34
C THR A 122 15.66 19.99 69.06
N THR A 123 15.25 21.12 68.47
CA THR A 123 15.20 22.40 69.20
C THR A 123 14.22 22.42 70.38
N THR A 124 13.10 21.69 70.28
CA THR A 124 12.10 21.66 71.36
C THR A 124 12.59 20.84 72.55
N LEU A 125 13.31 19.74 72.30
CA LEU A 125 13.92 18.91 73.34
C LEU A 125 15.08 19.63 74.04
N VAL A 126 15.90 20.40 73.32
CA VAL A 126 17.03 21.13 73.91
C VAL A 126 16.54 22.33 74.77
N CYS A 127 15.45 23.01 74.39
CA CYS A 127 14.82 24.03 75.22
C CYS A 127 14.15 23.46 76.50
N SER A 128 13.64 22.22 76.45
CA SER A 128 13.04 21.58 77.63
C SER A 128 14.08 20.99 78.60
N ILE A 129 15.33 20.80 78.18
CA ILE A 129 16.43 20.32 79.03
C ILE A 129 17.18 21.48 79.69
N TYR A 130 17.12 22.69 79.13
CA TYR A 130 17.83 23.89 79.60
C TYR A 130 16.96 24.89 80.41
N CYS A 131 15.77 24.48 80.85
CA CYS A 131 14.89 25.26 81.73
C CYS A 131 14.50 24.43 82.96
#